data_AF-A0A2S9G261-F1
#
_entry.id   AF-A0A2S9G261-F1
#
_cell.length_a   1.000
_cell.length_b   1.000
_cell.length_c   1.000
_cell.angle_alpha   90.00
_cell.angle_beta   90.00
_cell.angle_gamma   90.00
#
_symmetry.space_group_name_H-M   'P 1'
#
loop_
_entity.id
_entity.type
_entity.pdbx_description
1 polymer ?
#
loop_
_entity_poly.entity_id
_entity_poly.type
_entity_poly.pdbx_seq_one_letter_code
_entity_poly.pdbx_strand_id
1 'polypeptide(L)'
;VALHHYMTFHSVVPSPRTILRGVSKLPPATVMAIEPDGTTTTPTYWEPDFTRHADRADWSEKDWEDAVLDSLRTAVKRRLVADVP
;
A
#
# COMPACT_ATOMS: atom_id res chain seq x y z
N VAL A 1 -11.49 -8.51 -21.39
CA VAL A 1 -10.27 -7.82 -20.89
C VAL A 1 -9.68 -8.51 -19.66
N ALA A 2 -10.42 -8.70 -18.55
CA ALA A 2 -9.86 -9.35 -17.35
C ALA A 2 -9.34 -10.78 -17.59
N LEU A 3 -10.11 -11.63 -18.30
CA LEU A 3 -9.67 -12.98 -18.69
C LEU A 3 -8.40 -12.95 -19.55
N HIS A 4 -8.31 -12.01 -20.49
CA HIS A 4 -7.11 -11.81 -21.30
C HIS A 4 -5.90 -11.50 -20.40
N HIS A 5 -6.01 -10.54 -19.46
CA HIS A 5 -4.93 -10.23 -18.52
C HIS A 5 -4.49 -11.44 -17.69
N TYR A 6 -5.45 -12.22 -17.19
CA TYR A 6 -5.14 -13.42 -16.42
C TYR A 6 -4.31 -14.43 -17.21
N MET A 7 -4.68 -14.68 -18.47
CA MET A 7 -3.97 -15.59 -19.36
C MET A 7 -2.60 -15.03 -19.81
N THR A 8 -2.46 -13.71 -19.87
CA THR A 8 -1.20 -13.04 -20.25
C THR A 8 -0.20 -12.93 -19.09
N PHE A 9 -0.65 -12.62 -17.87
CA PHE A 9 0.21 -12.20 -16.76
C PHE A 9 0.38 -13.26 -15.66
N HIS A 10 0.66 -14.52 -16.02
CA HIS A 10 0.85 -15.60 -15.04
C HIS A 10 -0.22 -15.59 -13.94
N SER A 11 -1.49 -15.62 -14.36
CA SER A 11 -2.66 -15.64 -13.47
C SER A 11 -2.92 -14.34 -12.69
N VAL A 12 -2.40 -13.20 -13.16
CA VAL A 12 -2.67 -11.87 -12.56
C VAL A 12 -3.71 -11.09 -13.34
N VAL A 13 -4.70 -10.54 -12.62
CA VAL A 13 -5.56 -9.45 -13.10
C VAL A 13 -5.13 -8.15 -12.42
N PRO A 14 -4.59 -7.16 -13.15
CA PRO A 14 -4.16 -5.90 -12.57
C PRO A 14 -5.30 -5.14 -11.88
N SER A 15 -5.00 -4.60 -10.69
CA SER A 15 -5.88 -3.69 -9.96
C SER A 15 -6.32 -2.51 -10.84
N PRO A 16 -7.55 -1.97 -10.70
CA PRO A 16 -8.59 -2.35 -9.73
C PRO A 16 -9.48 -3.53 -10.19
N ARG A 17 -9.18 -4.13 -11.35
CA ARG A 17 -10.05 -5.17 -11.91
C ARG A 17 -9.90 -6.48 -11.14
N THR A 18 -10.95 -7.28 -11.19
CA THR A 18 -10.91 -8.69 -10.83
C THR A 18 -11.35 -9.53 -12.03
N ILE A 19 -11.28 -10.86 -11.90
CA ILE A 19 -11.79 -11.77 -12.94
C ILE A 19 -13.32 -11.73 -13.04
N LEU A 20 -14.00 -11.29 -11.97
CA LEU A 20 -15.46 -11.24 -11.87
C LEU A 20 -16.00 -9.90 -12.36
N ARG A 21 -17.09 -9.94 -13.13
CA ARG A 21 -17.79 -8.72 -13.56
C ARG A 21 -18.47 -8.06 -12.37
N GLY A 22 -18.35 -6.74 -12.26
CA GLY A 22 -18.97 -5.96 -11.18
C GLY A 22 -18.19 -5.98 -9.86
N VAL A 23 -17.11 -6.75 -9.75
CA VAL A 23 -16.26 -6.80 -8.55
C VAL A 23 -14.93 -6.10 -8.84
N SER A 24 -14.57 -5.14 -8.00
CA SER A 24 -13.33 -4.37 -8.10
C SER A 24 -12.60 -4.31 -6.76
N LYS A 25 -11.27 -4.21 -6.82
CA LYS A 25 -10.45 -4.00 -5.63
C LYS A 25 -10.54 -2.53 -5.21
N LEU A 26 -10.72 -2.30 -3.91
CA LEU A 26 -10.61 -0.96 -3.34
C LEU A 26 -9.18 -0.43 -3.54
N PRO A 27 -8.99 0.86 -3.88
CA PRO A 27 -7.66 1.43 -3.97
C PRO A 27 -6.88 1.29 -2.64
N PRO A 28 -5.54 1.25 -2.70
CA PRO A 28 -4.74 1.22 -1.48
C PRO A 28 -5.04 2.43 -0.60
N ALA A 29 -4.81 2.26 0.70
CA ALA A 29 -4.96 3.32 1.70
C ALA A 29 -6.31 4.08 1.63
N THR A 30 -7.38 3.40 1.24
CA THR A 30 -8.71 3.98 1.06
C THR A 30 -9.70 3.27 1.98
N VAL A 31 -10.55 4.03 2.66
CA VAL A 31 -11.73 3.51 3.35
C VAL A 31 -12.92 3.71 2.42
N MET A 32 -13.83 2.74 2.34
CA MET A 32 -15.12 2.91 1.68
C MET A 32 -16.22 2.80 2.73
N ALA A 33 -17.04 3.84 2.86
CA ALA A 33 -18.27 3.80 3.65
C ALA A 33 -19.46 3.79 2.70
N ILE A 34 -20.42 2.90 2.97
CA ILE A 34 -21.66 2.76 2.20
C ILE A 34 -22.81 2.96 3.18
N GLU A 35 -23.60 4.00 2.95
CA GLU A 35 -24.76 4.35 3.77
C GLU A 35 -25.98 3.48 3.38
N PRO A 36 -27.01 3.38 4.25
CA PRO A 36 -28.21 2.57 3.96
C PRO A 36 -28.97 2.98 2.69
N ASP A 37 -28.85 4.24 2.26
CA ASP A 37 -29.46 4.76 1.03
C ASP A 37 -28.63 4.46 -0.24
N GLY A 38 -27.48 3.80 -0.09
CA GLY A 38 -26.54 3.48 -1.16
C GLY A 38 -25.49 4.55 -1.44
N THR A 39 -25.51 5.68 -0.73
CA THR A 39 -24.47 6.71 -0.85
C THR A 39 -23.12 6.12 -0.44
N THR A 40 -22.09 6.36 -1.25
CA THR A 40 -20.75 5.82 -1.01
C THR A 40 -19.73 6.95 -0.89
N THR A 41 -18.88 6.89 0.13
CA THR A 41 -17.71 7.77 0.27
C THR A 41 -16.43 6.95 0.29
N THR A 42 -15.37 7.47 -0.31
CA THR A 42 -14.08 6.77 -0.42
C THR A 42 -12.87 7.64 -0.08
N PRO A 43 -12.69 8.05 1.19
CA PRO A 43 -11.51 8.83 1.57
C PRO A 43 -10.23 7.98 1.53
N THR A 44 -9.18 8.53 0.91
CA THR A 44 -7.81 8.03 1.05
C THR A 44 -7.22 8.57 2.35
N TYR A 45 -6.81 7.68 3.25
CA TYR A 45 -6.31 8.05 4.59
C TYR A 45 -4.78 8.21 4.66
N TRP A 46 -4.06 7.74 3.63
CA TRP A 46 -2.61 7.85 3.56
C TRP A 46 -2.13 7.85 2.11
N GLU A 47 -1.16 8.69 1.81
CA GLU A 47 -0.43 8.68 0.54
C GLU A 47 1.07 8.88 0.81
N PRO A 48 1.95 8.26 0.01
CA PRO A 48 3.38 8.50 0.13
C PRO A 48 3.74 9.91 -0.35
N ASP A 49 4.51 10.63 0.46
CA ASP A 49 5.13 11.88 0.07
C ASP A 49 6.55 11.61 -0.47
N PHE A 50 6.79 12.02 -1.71
CA PHE A 50 8.10 11.87 -2.38
C PHE A 50 8.86 13.19 -2.48
N THR A 51 8.41 14.24 -1.78
CA THR A 51 9.15 15.51 -1.70
C THR A 51 10.41 15.35 -0.85
N ARG A 52 11.41 16.21 -1.11
CA ARG A 52 12.64 16.22 -0.30
C ARG A 52 12.36 16.87 1.05
N HIS A 53 12.76 16.16 2.10
CA HIS A 53 12.71 16.64 3.47
C HIS A 53 13.80 17.70 3.70
N ALA A 54 13.40 18.95 3.93
CA ALA A 54 14.31 20.07 4.11
C ALA A 54 15.19 19.93 5.38
N ASP A 55 14.68 19.25 6.40
CA ASP A 55 15.38 18.87 7.64
C ASP A 55 16.46 17.80 7.44
N ARG A 56 16.58 17.24 6.23
CA ARG A 56 17.58 16.22 5.87
C ARG A 56 18.45 16.67 4.70
N ALA A 57 18.46 17.96 4.39
CA ALA A 57 19.14 18.50 3.22
C ALA A 57 20.67 18.34 3.28
N ASP A 58 21.23 18.26 4.48
CA ASP A 58 22.66 18.15 4.78
C ASP A 58 23.10 16.73 5.19
N TRP A 59 22.19 15.74 5.13
CA TRP A 59 22.52 14.36 5.46
C TRP A 59 23.60 13.80 4.53
N SER A 60 24.62 13.20 5.14
CA SER A 60 25.62 12.42 4.44
C SER A 60 25.07 11.07 4.01
N GLU A 61 25.83 10.35 3.18
CA GLU A 61 25.53 8.96 2.83
C GLU A 61 25.40 8.08 4.08
N LYS A 62 26.28 8.27 5.07
CA LYS A 62 26.26 7.51 6.32
C LYS A 62 24.98 7.74 7.13
N ASP A 63 24.48 8.97 7.17
CA ASP A 63 23.23 9.31 7.86
C ASP A 63 22.04 8.59 7.21
N TRP A 64 22.02 8.50 5.88
CA TRP A 64 21.00 7.75 5.15
C TRP A 64 21.09 6.24 5.38
N GLU A 65 22.29 5.66 5.38
CA GLU A 65 22.48 4.25 5.72
C GLU A 65 21.89 3.91 7.09
N ASP A 66 22.23 4.71 8.09
CA ASP A 66 21.82 4.48 9.48
C ASP A 66 20.30 4.66 9.63
N ALA A 67 19.71 5.69 9.01
CA ALA A 67 18.27 5.93 9.04
C ALA A 67 17.46 4.80 8.36
N VAL A 68 17.96 4.24 7.26
CA VAL A 68 17.33 3.10 6.58
C VAL A 68 17.39 1.86 7.49
N LEU A 69 18.56 1.58 8.07
CA LEU A 69 18.76 0.43 8.94
C LEU A 69 17.86 0.49 10.19
N ASP A 70 17.74 1.67 10.81
CA ASP A 70 16.91 1.86 11.99
C ASP A 70 15.40 1.79 11.67
N SER A 71 14.99 2.31 10.51
CA SER A 71 13.62 2.16 10.02
C SER A 71 13.27 0.70 9.78
N LEU A 72 14.19 -0.07 9.17
CA LEU A 72 14.02 -1.49 8.92
C LEU A 72 13.96 -2.29 10.23
N ARG A 73 14.87 -2.04 11.17
CA ARG A 73 14.84 -2.67 12.51
C ARG A 73 13.54 -2.40 13.23
N THR A 74 13.04 -1.16 13.18
CA THR A 74 11.74 -0.79 13.75
C THR A 74 10.60 -1.55 13.08
N ALA A 75 10.60 -1.64 11.74
CA ALA A 75 9.58 -2.36 10.98
C ALA A 75 9.55 -3.86 11.31
N VAL A 76 10.72 -4.48 11.49
CA VAL A 76 10.87 -5.87 11.94
C VAL A 76 10.35 -6.03 13.35
N LYS A 77 10.83 -5.22 14.31
CA LYS A 77 10.41 -5.30 15.73
C LYS A 77 8.90 -5.24 15.91
N ARG A 78 8.21 -4.36 15.15
CA ARG A 78 6.72 -4.24 15.18
C ARG A 78 5.99 -5.50 14.70
N ARG A 79 6.67 -6.41 13.99
CA ARG A 79 6.10 -7.63 13.40
C ARG A 79 6.65 -8.92 14.03
N LEU A 80 7.42 -8.81 15.12
CA LEU A 80 7.95 -9.97 15.85
C LEU A 80 6.93 -10.62 16.81
N VAL A 81 5.70 -10.13 16.87
CA VAL A 81 4.63 -10.81 17.61
C VAL A 81 4.11 -11.96 16.75
N ALA A 82 4.46 -13.18 17.13
CA ALA A 82 3.92 -14.40 16.56
C ALA A 82 3.21 -15.18 17.67
N ASP A 83 1.95 -15.56 17.44
CA ASP A 83 1.19 -16.46 18.31
C ASP A 83 1.63 -17.93 18.07
N VAL A 84 2.93 -18.19 18.21
CA VAL A 84 3.53 -19.52 18.05
C VAL A 84 4.29 -19.85 19.35
N PRO A 85 4.01 -20.99 20.01
CA PRO A 85 4.67 -21.38 21.26
C PRO A 85 6.17 -21.64 21.11
#